data_AF-A0A7C3PVM9-F1
#
_entry.id   AF-A0A7C3PVM9-F1
#
_cell.length_a   1.000
_cell.length_b   1.000
_cell.length_c   1.000
_cell.angle_alpha   90.00
_cell.angle_beta   90.00
_cell.angle_gamma   90.00
#
_symmetry.space_group_name_H-M   'P 1'
#
loop_
_entity.id
_entity.type
_entity.pdbx_description
1 polymer ?
#
loop_
_entity_poly.entity_id
_entity_poly.type
_entity_poly.pdbx_seq_one_letter_code
_entity_poly.pdbx_strand_id
1 'polypeptide(L)'
;NHVVSPPIPPAPPGTVASWDWVALENGNPVGSSTTTGEPLYFDADGNLINAGATQNLDIPGSGGSPNFLVGLNFDGITQLATDSQLQLASQNGFPPGSLANFTIGVDGTITGLFTNGLTRALARIAMAIFPNPAGLERIGNNLWRTTDNSGTATIGSPRSGGRGGITAGFLEQSNVDIGNEFTELIVTQRGFQANTRIVTTVDEMLQDLMNMKR
;
A
#
# COMPACT_ATOMS: atom_id res chain seq x y z
N ASN A 1 -15.16 -54.53 -4.85
CA ASN A 1 -16.05 -53.46 -5.36
C ASN A 1 -15.46 -52.87 -6.62
N HIS A 2 -16.02 -53.24 -7.77
CA HIS A 2 -15.73 -52.62 -9.06
C HIS A 2 -16.27 -51.18 -9.00
N VAL A 3 -15.40 -50.19 -8.92
CA VAL A 3 -15.81 -48.79 -9.12
C VAL A 3 -15.93 -48.62 -10.62
N VAL A 4 -17.15 -48.67 -11.12
CA VAL A 4 -17.45 -48.32 -12.51
C VAL A 4 -17.22 -46.83 -12.63
N SER A 5 -16.25 -46.41 -13.44
CA SER A 5 -16.07 -45.00 -13.79
C SER A 5 -17.40 -44.47 -14.33
N PRO A 6 -17.84 -43.25 -13.95
CA PRO A 6 -19.06 -42.68 -14.50
C PRO A 6 -18.99 -42.67 -16.03
N PRO A 7 -20.11 -42.93 -16.74
CA PRO A 7 -20.12 -42.91 -18.19
C PRO A 7 -19.75 -41.51 -18.68
N ILE A 8 -18.77 -41.44 -19.58
CA ILE A 8 -18.38 -40.20 -20.25
C ILE A 8 -19.63 -39.68 -20.98
N PRO A 9 -20.02 -38.41 -20.77
CA PRO A 9 -21.16 -37.84 -21.47
C PRO A 9 -20.95 -37.92 -23.00
N PRO A 10 -22.02 -38.12 -23.77
CA PRO A 10 -21.91 -38.19 -25.22
C PRO A 10 -21.36 -36.86 -25.77
N ALA A 11 -20.52 -36.95 -26.79
CA ALA A 11 -19.90 -35.78 -27.41
C ALA A 11 -20.97 -34.75 -27.84
N PRO A 12 -20.76 -33.45 -27.56
CA PRO A 12 -21.69 -32.40 -27.99
C PRO A 12 -21.92 -32.41 -29.51
N PRO A 13 -23.10 -32.01 -30.00
CA PRO A 13 -23.35 -31.84 -31.42
C PRO A 13 -22.34 -30.88 -32.06
N GLY A 14 -21.84 -31.23 -33.25
CA GLY A 14 -20.84 -30.43 -33.97
C GLY A 14 -19.38 -30.76 -33.62
N THR A 15 -19.15 -31.70 -32.70
CA THR A 15 -17.81 -32.21 -32.40
C THR A 15 -17.19 -32.90 -33.62
N VAL A 16 -16.01 -32.45 -34.03
CA VAL A 16 -15.18 -33.05 -35.10
C VAL A 16 -13.92 -33.71 -34.54
N ALA A 17 -13.43 -33.23 -33.40
CA ALA A 17 -12.28 -33.79 -32.70
C ALA A 17 -12.43 -33.68 -31.18
N SER A 18 -11.71 -34.53 -30.44
CA SER A 18 -11.71 -34.52 -28.98
C SER A 18 -10.32 -34.80 -28.41
N TRP A 19 -9.95 -34.10 -27.34
CA TRP A 19 -8.71 -34.33 -26.59
C TRP A 19 -9.01 -34.79 -25.16
N ASP A 20 -8.35 -35.87 -24.75
CA ASP A 20 -8.32 -36.28 -23.35
C ASP A 20 -7.25 -35.50 -22.59
N TRP A 21 -7.52 -35.23 -21.31
CA TRP A 21 -6.58 -34.56 -20.44
C TRP A 21 -6.38 -35.36 -19.15
N VAL A 22 -5.16 -35.26 -18.61
CA VAL A 22 -4.79 -35.79 -17.30
C VAL A 22 -3.94 -34.76 -16.58
N ALA A 23 -4.28 -34.48 -15.34
CA ALA A 23 -3.51 -33.65 -14.44
C ALA A 23 -2.75 -34.54 -13.47
N LEU A 24 -1.45 -34.29 -13.34
CA LEU A 24 -0.53 -35.03 -12.50
C LEU A 24 0.10 -34.09 -11.47
N GLU A 25 0.16 -34.52 -10.21
CA GLU A 25 0.98 -33.89 -9.17
C GLU A 25 2.09 -34.87 -8.76
N ASN A 26 3.35 -34.47 -8.91
CA ASN A 26 4.52 -35.31 -8.62
C ASN A 26 4.43 -36.71 -9.27
N GLY A 27 3.83 -36.79 -10.48
CA GLY A 27 3.62 -38.02 -11.23
C GLY A 27 2.38 -38.85 -10.85
N ASN A 28 1.60 -38.43 -9.85
CA ASN A 28 0.35 -39.10 -9.48
C ASN A 28 -0.87 -38.39 -10.10
N PRO A 29 -1.86 -39.11 -10.65
CA PRO A 29 -3.05 -38.51 -11.20
C PRO A 29 -3.90 -37.85 -10.12
N VAL A 30 -4.16 -36.56 -10.29
CA VAL A 30 -5.03 -35.73 -9.43
C VAL A 30 -6.36 -35.38 -10.11
N GLY A 31 -6.46 -35.61 -11.42
CA GLY A 31 -7.73 -35.58 -12.15
C GLY A 31 -7.55 -35.88 -13.63
N SER A 32 -8.65 -36.19 -14.32
CA SER A 32 -8.68 -36.47 -15.75
C SER A 32 -10.02 -36.12 -16.39
N SER A 33 -10.07 -36.20 -17.73
CA SER A 33 -11.27 -36.13 -18.57
C SER A 33 -12.33 -37.20 -18.26
N THR A 34 -12.02 -38.17 -17.39
CA THR A 34 -12.94 -39.28 -17.03
C THR A 34 -13.29 -39.34 -15.56
N THR A 35 -12.52 -38.70 -14.67
CA THR A 35 -12.76 -38.74 -13.23
C THR A 35 -13.29 -37.42 -12.68
N THR A 36 -12.80 -36.30 -13.22
CA THR A 36 -12.96 -34.97 -12.61
C THR A 36 -13.51 -33.95 -13.61
N GLY A 37 -13.68 -34.37 -14.87
CA GLY A 37 -14.28 -33.56 -15.91
C GLY A 37 -14.64 -34.37 -17.12
N GLU A 38 -14.58 -33.71 -18.27
CA GLU A 38 -14.93 -34.26 -19.57
C GLU A 38 -13.79 -34.02 -20.56
N PRO A 39 -13.72 -34.76 -21.67
CA PRO A 39 -12.82 -34.45 -22.78
C PRO A 39 -13.06 -33.05 -23.33
N LEU A 40 -12.02 -32.46 -23.94
CA LEU A 40 -12.15 -31.20 -24.67
C LEU A 40 -12.68 -31.50 -26.07
N TYR A 41 -13.75 -30.84 -26.48
CA TYR A 41 -14.39 -31.08 -27.78
C TYR A 41 -14.21 -29.89 -28.70
N PHE A 42 -13.81 -30.13 -29.95
CA PHE A 42 -13.54 -29.10 -30.94
C PHE A 42 -14.49 -29.19 -32.14
N ASP A 43 -14.89 -28.02 -32.65
CA ASP A 43 -15.68 -27.91 -33.88
C ASP A 43 -14.80 -28.01 -35.15
N ALA A 44 -15.42 -27.88 -36.33
CA ALA A 44 -14.72 -27.92 -37.61
C ALA A 44 -13.77 -26.72 -37.82
N ASP A 45 -14.00 -25.62 -37.12
CA ASP A 45 -13.21 -24.39 -37.21
C ASP A 45 -12.06 -24.36 -36.18
N GLY A 46 -11.96 -25.38 -35.32
CA GLY A 46 -10.92 -25.53 -34.31
C GLY A 46 -11.22 -24.86 -32.97
N ASN A 47 -12.45 -24.39 -32.75
CA ASN A 47 -12.86 -23.77 -31.49
C ASN A 47 -13.31 -24.81 -30.47
N LEU A 48 -13.08 -24.52 -29.19
CA LEU A 48 -13.55 -25.35 -28.09
C LEU A 48 -15.07 -25.21 -27.92
N ILE A 49 -15.79 -26.33 -27.96
CA ILE A 49 -17.26 -26.40 -27.85
C ILE A 49 -17.70 -26.34 -26.38
N ASN A 50 -16.98 -27.01 -25.48
CA ASN A 50 -17.27 -27.02 -24.04
C ASN A 50 -16.51 -25.92 -23.27
N ALA A 51 -16.36 -24.75 -23.89
CA ALA A 51 -15.81 -23.56 -23.22
C ALA A 51 -16.72 -23.10 -22.06
N GLY A 52 -16.11 -22.52 -21.03
CA GLY A 52 -16.71 -22.04 -19.79
C GLY A 52 -16.74 -23.08 -18.67
N ALA A 53 -16.45 -24.36 -18.95
CA ALA A 53 -16.37 -25.41 -17.95
C ALA A 53 -15.03 -25.35 -17.21
N THR A 54 -15.06 -24.90 -15.96
CA THR A 54 -13.88 -24.94 -15.08
C THR A 54 -13.84 -26.29 -14.38
N GLN A 55 -12.77 -27.05 -14.57
CA GLN A 55 -12.57 -28.34 -13.92
C GLN A 55 -11.89 -28.14 -12.57
N ASN A 56 -12.61 -28.38 -11.48
CA ASN A 56 -12.07 -28.28 -10.13
C ASN A 56 -11.32 -29.58 -9.75
N LEU A 57 -10.01 -29.47 -9.60
CA LEU A 57 -9.15 -30.53 -9.10
C LEU A 57 -8.91 -30.36 -7.60
N ASP A 58 -9.07 -31.43 -6.83
CA ASP A 58 -8.63 -31.46 -5.44
C ASP A 58 -7.17 -31.90 -5.38
N ILE A 59 -6.28 -30.96 -5.08
CA ILE A 59 -4.84 -31.20 -5.01
C ILE A 59 -4.47 -31.56 -3.56
N PRO A 60 -3.88 -32.75 -3.31
CA PRO A 60 -3.50 -33.13 -1.97
C PRO A 60 -2.44 -32.19 -1.40
N GLY A 61 -2.69 -31.69 -0.19
CA GLY A 61 -1.72 -30.84 0.50
C GLY A 61 -0.45 -31.63 0.87
N SER A 62 0.70 -30.95 0.91
CA SER A 62 1.96 -31.51 1.39
C SER A 62 2.45 -30.78 2.64
N GLY A 63 3.31 -31.45 3.44
CA GLY A 63 3.93 -30.84 4.61
C GLY A 63 2.96 -30.42 5.73
N GLY A 64 1.80 -31.07 5.84
CA GLY A 64 0.77 -30.74 6.83
C GLY A 64 -0.23 -29.66 6.38
N SER A 65 -0.12 -29.17 5.14
CA SER A 65 -1.14 -28.31 4.53
C SER A 65 -2.39 -29.12 4.19
N PRO A 66 -3.61 -28.56 4.31
CA PRO A 66 -4.82 -29.20 3.82
C PRO A 66 -4.82 -29.27 2.29
N ASN A 67 -5.67 -30.13 1.73
CA ASN A 67 -5.96 -30.14 0.31
C ASN A 67 -6.53 -28.79 -0.13
N PHE A 68 -6.30 -28.44 -1.40
CA PHE A 68 -6.80 -27.21 -1.98
C PHE A 68 -7.32 -27.44 -3.40
N LEU A 69 -8.34 -26.66 -3.76
CA LEU A 69 -8.95 -26.75 -5.08
C LEU A 69 -8.19 -25.90 -6.11
N VAL A 70 -7.87 -26.49 -7.24
CA VAL A 70 -7.36 -25.79 -8.43
C VAL A 70 -8.42 -25.87 -9.53
N GLY A 71 -8.86 -24.72 -10.02
CA GLY A 71 -9.74 -24.63 -11.18
C GLY A 71 -8.92 -24.58 -12.46
N LEU A 72 -9.01 -25.64 -13.28
CA LEU A 72 -8.48 -25.63 -14.64
C LEU A 72 -9.53 -25.05 -15.59
N ASN A 73 -9.18 -23.99 -16.31
CA ASN A 73 -10.01 -23.42 -17.37
C ASN A 73 -9.29 -23.62 -18.70
N PHE A 74 -10.01 -24.17 -19.69
CA PHE A 74 -9.49 -24.50 -21.01
C PHE A 74 -10.01 -23.58 -22.13
N ASP A 75 -10.74 -22.52 -21.81
CA ASP A 75 -11.50 -21.69 -22.75
C ASP A 75 -10.64 -21.05 -23.85
N GLY A 76 -9.34 -20.90 -23.61
CA GLY A 76 -8.37 -20.37 -24.57
C GLY A 76 -7.73 -21.42 -25.48
N ILE A 77 -8.06 -22.71 -25.35
CA ILE A 77 -7.47 -23.77 -26.18
C ILE A 77 -8.20 -23.84 -27.53
N THR A 78 -7.41 -23.88 -28.59
CA THR A 78 -7.88 -24.05 -29.97
C THR A 78 -7.13 -25.20 -30.63
N GLN A 79 -7.79 -25.89 -31.56
CA GLN A 79 -7.17 -26.92 -32.39
C GLN A 79 -6.94 -26.39 -33.80
N LEU A 80 -5.68 -26.14 -34.15
CA LEU A 80 -5.28 -25.68 -35.48
C LEU A 80 -4.33 -26.69 -36.14
N ALA A 81 -4.24 -26.65 -37.47
CA ALA A 81 -3.38 -27.54 -38.26
C ALA A 81 -1.89 -27.10 -38.25
N THR A 82 -1.34 -26.82 -37.08
CA THR A 82 0.05 -26.44 -36.83
C THR A 82 0.60 -27.19 -35.63
N ASP A 83 1.91 -27.11 -35.39
CA ASP A 83 2.51 -27.68 -34.18
C ASP A 83 1.85 -27.10 -32.91
N SER A 84 1.60 -27.96 -31.93
CA SER A 84 1.00 -27.56 -30.66
C SER A 84 1.95 -26.67 -29.87
N GLN A 85 1.44 -25.54 -29.40
CA GLN A 85 2.16 -24.62 -28.53
C GLN A 85 1.41 -24.48 -27.20
N LEU A 86 2.14 -24.54 -26.08
CA LEU A 86 1.58 -24.36 -24.75
C LEU A 86 1.92 -22.96 -24.24
N GLN A 87 0.89 -22.19 -23.94
CA GLN A 87 1.02 -20.90 -23.27
C GLN A 87 0.10 -20.85 -22.07
N LEU A 88 0.67 -20.67 -20.88
CA LEU A 88 -0.12 -20.45 -19.67
C LEU A 88 -0.67 -19.03 -19.70
N ALA A 89 -2.00 -18.88 -19.75
CA ALA A 89 -2.64 -17.58 -19.82
C ALA A 89 -2.56 -16.81 -18.50
N SER A 90 -2.87 -17.46 -17.37
CA SER A 90 -2.80 -16.86 -16.05
C SER A 90 -2.82 -17.91 -14.94
N GLN A 91 -2.34 -17.52 -13.75
CA GLN A 91 -2.51 -18.27 -12.51
C GLN A 91 -2.70 -17.28 -11.36
N ASN A 92 -3.42 -17.68 -10.31
CA ASN A 92 -3.67 -16.86 -9.12
C ASN A 92 -2.91 -17.35 -7.87
N GLY A 93 -2.15 -18.45 -7.98
CA GLY A 93 -1.31 -18.98 -6.91
C GLY A 93 0.08 -18.35 -6.89
N PHE A 94 0.56 -18.02 -5.69
CA PHE A 94 1.89 -17.46 -5.46
C PHE A 94 2.56 -18.17 -4.28
N PRO A 95 3.89 -18.40 -4.33
CA PRO A 95 4.62 -18.87 -3.17
C PRO A 95 4.57 -17.85 -2.02
N PRO A 96 4.81 -18.27 -0.77
CA PRO A 96 4.95 -17.35 0.33
C PRO A 96 6.08 -16.35 0.04
N GLY A 97 5.80 -15.07 0.23
CA GLY A 97 6.77 -13.99 0.05
C GLY A 97 7.01 -13.27 1.38
N SER A 98 8.25 -12.87 1.62
CA SER A 98 8.59 -11.94 2.70
C SER A 98 8.57 -10.51 2.16
N LEU A 99 8.44 -9.53 3.06
CA LEU A 99 8.52 -8.12 2.69
C LEU A 99 9.96 -7.80 2.25
N ALA A 100 10.12 -7.42 0.98
CA ALA A 100 11.41 -7.07 0.40
C ALA A 100 11.67 -5.57 0.50
N ASN A 101 10.66 -4.76 0.23
CA ASN A 101 10.75 -3.30 0.29
C ASN A 101 9.40 -2.68 0.63
N PHE A 102 9.38 -1.39 0.95
CA PHE A 102 8.15 -0.62 1.08
C PHE A 102 8.32 0.77 0.47
N THR A 103 7.21 1.35 0.05
CA THR A 103 7.12 2.72 -0.45
C THR A 103 5.99 3.44 0.26
N ILE A 104 6.09 4.76 0.38
CA ILE A 104 5.05 5.60 0.98
C ILE A 104 4.54 6.53 -0.11
N GLY A 105 3.26 6.40 -0.45
CA GLY A 105 2.59 7.25 -1.42
C GLY A 105 2.30 8.66 -0.89
N VAL A 106 1.98 9.57 -1.80
CA VAL A 106 1.64 10.98 -1.46
C VAL A 106 0.34 11.12 -0.67
N ASP A 107 -0.51 10.10 -0.74
CA ASP A 107 -1.74 9.91 0.03
C ASP A 107 -1.47 9.26 1.41
N GLY A 108 -0.20 9.01 1.74
CA GLY A 108 0.25 8.34 2.96
C GLY A 108 0.08 6.84 2.96
N THR A 109 -0.32 6.22 1.85
CA THR A 109 -0.47 4.75 1.77
C THR A 109 0.92 4.09 1.76
N ILE A 110 1.15 3.22 2.72
CA ILE A 110 2.37 2.41 2.84
C ILE A 110 2.15 1.13 2.04
N THR A 111 2.89 0.99 0.95
CA THR A 111 2.78 -0.14 0.03
C THR A 111 4.02 -1.02 0.14
N GLY A 112 3.82 -2.29 0.47
CA GLY A 112 4.86 -3.30 0.57
C GLY A 112 5.06 -4.04 -0.74
N LEU A 113 6.32 -4.22 -1.13
CA LEU A 113 6.77 -5.06 -2.23
C LEU A 113 7.33 -6.36 -1.65
N PHE A 114 6.78 -7.50 -2.07
CA PHE A 114 7.14 -8.81 -1.54
C PHE A 114 8.06 -9.57 -2.49
N THR A 115 8.84 -10.52 -1.95
CA THR A 115 9.78 -11.34 -2.73
C THR A 115 9.09 -12.25 -3.75
N ASN A 116 7.79 -12.52 -3.59
CA ASN A 116 6.97 -13.28 -4.54
C ASN A 116 6.39 -12.42 -5.67
N GLY A 117 6.85 -11.17 -5.82
CA GLY A 117 6.42 -10.24 -6.87
C GLY A 117 5.09 -9.53 -6.57
N LEU A 118 4.42 -9.85 -5.46
CA LEU A 118 3.18 -9.19 -5.08
C LEU A 118 3.45 -7.81 -4.46
N THR A 119 2.54 -6.90 -4.74
CA THR A 119 2.49 -5.57 -4.11
C THR A 119 1.20 -5.46 -3.31
N ARG A 120 1.29 -5.05 -2.04
CA ARG A 120 0.10 -4.91 -1.17
C ARG A 120 0.17 -3.64 -0.34
N ALA A 121 -0.96 -2.96 -0.18
CA ALA A 121 -1.10 -1.90 0.80
C ALA A 121 -1.06 -2.50 2.21
N LEU A 122 -0.13 -2.01 3.05
CA LEU A 122 0.11 -2.49 4.41
C LEU A 122 -0.60 -1.62 5.44
N ALA A 123 -0.51 -0.30 5.28
CA ALA A 123 -1.02 0.68 6.23
C ALA A 123 -1.19 2.04 5.54
N ARG A 124 -1.71 3.03 6.27
CA ARG A 124 -1.81 4.41 5.81
C ARG A 124 -1.54 5.39 6.95
N ILE A 125 -0.73 6.39 6.70
CA ILE A 125 -0.43 7.47 7.65
C ILE A 125 -1.67 8.34 7.82
N ALA A 126 -2.01 8.66 9.06
CA ALA A 126 -3.08 9.60 9.39
C ALA A 126 -2.50 11.00 9.66
N MET A 127 -3.21 12.03 9.19
CA MET A 127 -2.87 13.43 9.46
C MET A 127 -3.99 14.12 10.22
N ALA A 128 -3.60 14.93 11.21
CA ALA A 128 -4.51 15.79 11.95
C ALA A 128 -4.42 17.23 11.44
N ILE A 129 -5.56 17.92 11.38
CA ILE A 129 -5.61 19.39 11.28
C ILE A 129 -6.38 19.92 12.48
N PHE A 130 -6.03 21.14 12.88
CA PHE A 130 -6.66 21.84 13.98
C PHE A 130 -7.32 23.11 13.45
N PRO A 131 -8.53 23.48 13.91
CA PRO A 131 -9.17 24.74 13.52
C PRO A 131 -8.30 25.96 13.81
N ASN A 132 -7.57 25.96 14.94
CA ASN A 132 -6.64 27.02 15.31
C ASN A 132 -5.25 26.45 15.65
N PRO A 133 -4.33 26.31 14.67
CA PRO A 133 -3.00 25.78 14.90
C PRO A 133 -2.17 26.61 15.89
N ALA A 134 -2.35 27.94 15.93
CA ALA A 134 -1.64 28.82 16.86
C ALA A 134 -2.07 28.63 18.33
N GLY A 135 -3.22 28.00 18.56
CA GLY A 135 -3.68 27.62 19.90
C GLY A 135 -3.00 26.36 20.45
N LEU A 136 -2.20 25.65 19.67
CA LEU A 136 -1.49 24.46 20.14
C LEU A 136 -0.38 24.85 21.12
N GLU A 137 -0.20 24.02 22.15
CA GLU A 137 0.85 24.21 23.13
C GLU A 137 2.10 23.42 22.73
N ARG A 138 3.26 24.08 22.67
CA ARG A 138 4.53 23.41 22.40
C ARG A 138 5.02 22.70 23.65
N ILE A 139 5.19 21.38 23.56
CA ILE A 139 5.68 20.55 24.68
C ILE A 139 7.16 20.15 24.54
N GLY A 140 7.86 20.72 23.55
CA GLY A 140 9.28 20.45 23.26
C GLY A 140 9.49 19.35 22.21
N ASN A 141 10.74 19.11 21.78
CA ASN A 141 11.10 18.08 20.80
C ASN A 141 10.29 18.11 19.48
N ASN A 142 9.88 19.29 19.03
CA ASN A 142 8.98 19.48 17.87
C ASN A 142 7.58 18.85 18.04
N LEU A 143 7.19 18.54 19.27
CA LEU A 143 5.88 18.02 19.63
C LEU A 143 4.97 19.14 20.12
N TRP A 144 3.68 18.94 19.84
CA TRP A 144 2.61 19.86 20.16
C TRP A 144 1.48 19.11 20.87
N ARG A 145 0.82 19.79 21.81
CA ARG A 145 -0.33 19.29 22.55
C ARG A 145 -1.57 20.14 22.23
N THR A 146 -2.71 19.49 22.17
CA THR A 146 -4.02 20.12 21.98
C THR A 146 -4.41 20.92 23.21
N THR A 147 -5.01 22.10 23.00
CA THR A 147 -5.59 22.93 24.06
C THR A 147 -7.05 23.24 23.72
N ASP A 148 -7.78 23.83 24.67
CA ASP A 148 -9.14 24.30 24.41
C ASP A 148 -9.17 25.37 23.30
N ASN A 149 -8.11 26.19 23.18
CA ASN A 149 -8.00 27.24 22.17
C ASN A 149 -7.61 26.69 20.79
N SER A 150 -6.98 25.52 20.69
CA SER A 150 -6.66 24.89 19.39
C SER A 150 -7.87 24.25 18.73
N GLY A 151 -8.89 23.90 19.52
CA GLY A 151 -9.99 23.04 19.11
C GLY A 151 -9.58 21.56 19.01
N THR A 152 -10.52 20.73 18.55
CA THR A 152 -10.33 19.29 18.43
C THR A 152 -9.57 18.91 17.16
N ALA A 153 -8.73 17.88 17.26
CA ALA A 153 -8.02 17.32 16.10
C ALA A 153 -9.04 16.70 15.13
N THR A 154 -9.10 17.20 13.91
CA THR A 154 -9.78 16.47 12.83
C THR A 154 -8.76 15.52 12.22
N ILE A 155 -8.99 14.21 12.27
CA ILE A 155 -8.05 13.20 11.74
C ILE A 155 -8.55 12.69 10.40
N GLY A 156 -7.66 12.51 9.42
CA GLY A 156 -8.00 12.01 8.10
C GLY A 156 -6.78 11.58 7.30
N SER A 157 -7.02 11.13 6.07
CA SER A 157 -5.94 10.78 5.15
C SER A 157 -5.27 12.02 4.57
N PRO A 158 -3.97 11.97 4.24
CA PRO A 158 -3.32 12.99 3.43
C PRO A 158 -4.09 13.27 2.13
N ARG A 159 -3.96 14.49 1.59
CA ARG A 159 -4.69 14.99 0.40
C ARG A 159 -6.22 14.97 0.50
N SER A 160 -6.79 14.81 1.70
CA SER A 160 -8.23 14.83 1.94
C SER A 160 -8.63 15.88 2.98
N GLY A 161 -9.82 16.47 2.84
CA GLY A 161 -10.37 17.42 3.80
C GLY A 161 -9.45 18.61 4.13
N GLY A 162 -8.75 19.15 3.11
CA GLY A 162 -7.81 20.27 3.27
C GLY A 162 -6.42 19.89 3.80
N ARG A 163 -6.10 18.61 3.99
CA ARG A 163 -4.74 18.16 4.34
C ARG A 163 -3.80 18.22 3.14
N GLY A 164 -2.54 18.56 3.41
CA GLY A 164 -1.45 18.44 2.46
C GLY A 164 -1.16 16.98 2.06
N GLY A 165 -0.26 16.80 1.09
CA GLY A 165 0.29 15.50 0.73
C GLY A 165 1.56 15.19 1.53
N ILE A 166 1.96 13.92 1.53
CA ILE A 166 3.23 13.47 2.09
C ILE A 166 4.25 13.34 0.96
N THR A 167 5.51 13.73 1.22
CA THR A 167 6.63 13.43 0.33
C THR A 167 7.60 12.52 1.07
N ALA A 168 7.68 11.26 0.65
CA ALA A 168 8.54 10.27 1.28
C ALA A 168 10.03 10.57 0.99
N GLY A 169 10.91 10.28 1.95
CA GLY A 169 12.36 10.45 1.79
C GLY A 169 12.85 11.90 1.80
N PHE A 170 11.98 12.87 2.11
CA PHE A 170 12.33 14.28 2.24
C PHE A 170 12.20 14.73 3.71
N LEU A 171 13.08 15.65 4.13
CA LEU A 171 13.05 16.28 5.45
C LEU A 171 12.71 17.77 5.28
N GLU A 172 11.63 18.22 5.94
CA GLU A 172 11.25 19.63 5.94
C GLU A 172 12.25 20.45 6.76
N GLN A 173 12.78 21.52 6.15
CA GLN A 173 13.75 22.41 6.79
C GLN A 173 13.04 23.49 7.60
N SER A 174 13.75 24.04 8.60
CA SER A 174 13.25 25.19 9.36
C SER A 174 12.90 26.35 8.43
N ASN A 175 11.77 27.01 8.72
CA ASN A 175 11.32 28.21 8.01
C ASN A 175 12.02 29.49 8.49
N VAL A 176 13.07 29.39 9.31
CA VAL A 176 13.76 30.51 9.95
C VAL A 176 14.81 31.11 9.01
N ASP A 177 14.73 32.42 8.79
CA ASP A 177 15.76 33.18 8.08
C ASP A 177 16.75 33.81 9.06
N ILE A 178 17.96 33.24 9.08
CA ILE A 178 19.04 33.61 9.99
C ILE A 178 19.43 35.10 9.85
N GLY A 179 19.35 35.69 8.64
CA GLY A 179 19.73 37.10 8.43
C GLY A 179 18.77 38.08 9.12
N ASN A 180 17.48 37.79 9.05
CA ASN A 180 16.44 38.58 9.71
C ASN A 180 16.50 38.41 11.22
N GLU A 181 16.66 37.17 11.71
CA GLU A 181 16.79 36.89 13.15
C GLU A 181 17.99 37.62 13.77
N PHE A 182 19.15 37.65 13.09
CA PHE A 182 20.30 38.41 13.58
C PHE A 182 20.04 39.92 13.62
N THR A 183 19.33 40.45 12.62
CA THR A 183 18.99 41.87 12.58
C THR A 183 18.05 42.23 13.73
N GLU A 184 17.04 41.39 13.99
CA GLU A 184 16.09 41.57 15.09
C GLU A 184 16.77 41.45 16.47
N LEU A 185 17.75 40.54 16.62
CA LEU A 185 18.59 40.48 17.81
C LEU A 185 19.40 41.77 18.01
N ILE A 186 19.98 42.35 16.95
CA ILE A 186 20.73 43.61 17.03
C ILE A 186 19.79 44.77 17.42
N VAL A 187 18.58 44.83 16.85
CA VAL A 187 17.58 45.84 17.20
C VAL A 187 17.19 45.71 18.67
N THR A 188 16.91 44.50 19.14
CA THR A 188 16.56 44.22 20.54
C THR A 188 17.70 44.60 21.48
N GLN A 189 18.95 44.26 21.14
CA GLN A 189 20.13 44.63 21.92
C GLN A 189 20.34 46.15 21.97
N ARG A 190 20.19 46.86 20.85
CA ARG A 190 20.27 48.33 20.81
C ARG A 190 19.16 48.98 21.63
N GLY A 191 17.94 48.44 21.57
CA GLY A 191 16.82 48.87 22.42
C GLY A 191 17.13 48.69 23.90
N PHE A 192 17.68 47.54 24.30
CA PHE A 192 18.12 47.31 25.67
C PHE A 192 19.21 48.30 26.11
N GLN A 193 20.25 48.50 25.30
CA GLN A 193 21.32 49.46 25.59
C GLN A 193 20.80 50.90 25.73
N ALA A 194 19.86 51.31 24.87
CA ALA A 194 19.22 52.61 24.96
C ALA A 194 18.43 52.74 26.27
N ASN A 195 17.64 51.73 26.64
CA ASN A 195 16.89 51.71 27.89
C ASN A 195 17.83 51.75 29.12
N THR A 196 18.95 51.02 29.10
CA THR A 196 19.93 51.06 30.18
C THR A 196 20.58 52.43 30.32
N ARG A 197 20.91 53.10 29.20
CA ARG A 197 21.45 54.47 29.23
C ARG A 197 20.45 55.47 29.81
N ILE A 198 19.16 55.33 29.50
CA ILE A 198 18.11 56.16 30.10
C ILE A 198 18.13 55.98 31.62
N VAL A 199 18.19 54.74 32.12
CA VAL A 199 18.25 54.47 33.57
C VAL A 199 19.48 55.12 34.21
N THR A 200 20.68 54.96 33.63
CA THR A 200 21.89 55.57 34.20
C THR A 200 21.82 57.09 34.22
N THR A 201 21.29 57.72 33.17
CA THR A 201 21.11 59.17 33.16
C THR A 201 20.09 59.64 34.20
N VAL A 202 19.04 58.86 34.46
CA VAL A 202 18.07 59.15 35.53
C VAL A 202 18.72 59.00 36.90
N ASP A 203 19.53 57.97 37.12
CA ASP A 203 20.25 57.75 38.37
C ASP A 203 21.25 58.88 38.67
N GLU A 204 21.99 59.35 37.65
CA GLU A 204 22.89 60.50 37.75
C GLU A 204 22.11 61.78 38.13
N MET A 205 20.99 62.06 37.46
CA MET A 205 20.12 63.19 37.82
C MET A 205 19.59 63.10 39.25
N LEU A 206 19.22 61.90 39.73
CA LEU A 206 18.76 61.70 41.11
C LEU A 206 19.88 61.95 42.13
N GLN A 207 21.11 61.54 41.82
CA GLN A 207 22.28 61.84 42.65
C GLN A 207 22.54 63.34 42.75
N ASP A 208 22.50 64.06 41.61
CA ASP A 208 22.67 65.51 41.58
C ASP A 208 21.58 66.23 42.40
N LEU A 209 20.32 65.81 42.27
CA LEU A 209 19.21 66.33 43.08
C LEU A 209 19.42 66.12 44.59
N MET A 210 19.93 64.95 45.01
CA MET A 210 20.24 64.70 46.42
C MET A 210 21.38 65.59 46.93
N ASN A 211 22.37 65.86 46.09
CA ASN A 211 23.51 66.71 46.42
C ASN A 211 23.15 68.21 46.52
N MET A 212 22.10 68.66 45.84
CA MET A 212 21.60 70.05 45.95
C MET A 212 20.80 70.33 47.24
N LYS A 213 20.37 69.30 48.00
CA LYS A 213 19.59 69.47 49.24
C LYS A 213 20.47 69.79 50.47
N ARG A 214 21.75 70.12 50.29
CA ARG A 214 22.68 70.48 51.37
C ARG A 214 22.92 71.98 51.44
#